data_AF-A0A8S9J2F2-F1
#
_entry.id   AF-A0A8S9J2F2-F1
#
_cell.length_a   1.000
_cell.length_b   1.000
_cell.length_c   1.000
_cell.angle_alpha   90.00
_cell.angle_beta   90.00
_cell.angle_gamma   90.00
#
_symmetry.space_group_name_H-M   'P 1'
#
loop_
_entity.id
_entity.type
_entity.pdbx_description
1 polymer ?
#
loop_
_entity_poly.entity_id
_entity_poly.type
_entity_poly.pdbx_seq_one_letter_code
_entity_poly.pdbx_strand_id
1 'polypeptide(L)'
;MSSGAYYRSWMDKPHLDPNTNLLTEEYVQGIGELMRLVQQQPNAKSGFSRNYKVWYLHGETGYEYGSTSEPQPVSELQPDIRLEESRTDIDYGVGTEQMAVPKRKGGRLVGLARRASSYPASSSQAPYADPMILEELHDKDERIGALEEQNTTILSENATIRSENATILAELASQKKFNAEIMQKLDRLMSSSS
;
A
#
# COMPACT_ATOMS: atom_id res chain seq x y z
N MET A 1 -7.01 -25.36 -18.83
CA MET A 1 -6.17 -24.92 -17.70
C MET A 1 -7.04 -24.12 -16.74
N SER A 2 -7.02 -24.43 -15.44
CA SER A 2 -7.84 -23.71 -14.46
C SER A 2 -7.33 -22.27 -14.32
N SER A 3 -8.20 -21.28 -14.49
CA SER A 3 -7.86 -19.84 -14.44
C SER A 3 -7.12 -19.45 -13.14
N GLY A 4 -7.39 -20.16 -12.03
CA GLY A 4 -6.69 -19.93 -10.75
C GLY A 4 -5.21 -20.33 -10.75
N ALA A 5 -4.78 -21.26 -11.59
CA ALA A 5 -3.37 -21.66 -11.69
C ALA A 5 -2.53 -20.63 -12.46
N TYR A 6 -3.15 -19.97 -13.44
CA TYR A 6 -2.52 -18.90 -14.23
C TYR A 6 -2.22 -17.66 -13.36
N TYR A 7 -3.18 -17.23 -12.53
CA TYR A 7 -3.00 -16.03 -11.69
C TYR A 7 -1.92 -16.18 -10.60
N ARG A 8 -1.67 -17.41 -10.10
CA ARG A 8 -0.58 -17.64 -9.15
C ARG A 8 0.78 -17.71 -9.84
N SER A 9 0.84 -18.27 -11.05
CA SER A 9 2.09 -18.57 -11.75
C SER A 9 2.97 -17.36 -12.07
N TRP A 10 2.41 -16.18 -12.30
CA TRP A 10 3.20 -14.96 -12.60
C TRP A 10 3.49 -14.12 -11.35
N MET A 11 2.73 -14.32 -10.26
CA MET A 11 2.97 -13.67 -8.97
C MET A 11 4.17 -14.28 -8.23
N ASP A 12 4.42 -15.59 -8.43
CA ASP A 12 5.52 -16.34 -7.81
C ASP A 12 6.88 -16.12 -8.52
N LYS A 13 6.89 -15.45 -9.67
CA LYS A 13 8.10 -15.13 -10.45
C LYS A 13 8.66 -13.76 -10.05
N PRO A 14 9.95 -13.48 -10.29
CA PRO A 14 10.51 -12.16 -10.05
C PRO A 14 9.76 -11.08 -10.84
N HIS A 15 9.32 -10.03 -10.14
CA HIS A 15 8.54 -8.94 -10.73
C HIS A 15 9.41 -7.99 -11.55
N LEU A 16 10.70 -7.91 -11.24
CA LEU A 16 11.70 -7.11 -11.93
C LEU A 16 12.64 -8.03 -12.71
N ASP A 17 12.95 -7.64 -13.94
CA ASP A 17 14.04 -8.24 -14.70
C ASP A 17 15.37 -7.83 -14.05
N PRO A 18 16.20 -8.80 -13.62
CA PRO A 18 17.46 -8.52 -12.93
C PRO A 18 18.48 -7.76 -13.79
N ASN A 19 18.33 -7.72 -15.12
CA ASN A 19 19.26 -7.04 -16.01
C ASN A 19 18.85 -5.59 -16.31
N THR A 20 17.56 -5.28 -16.21
CA THR A 20 17.02 -3.97 -16.63
C THR A 20 16.37 -3.20 -15.48
N ASN A 21 16.12 -3.83 -14.33
CA ASN A 21 15.34 -3.28 -13.22
C ASN A 21 13.94 -2.78 -13.64
N LEU A 22 13.44 -3.26 -14.78
CA LEU A 22 12.09 -2.98 -15.26
C LEU A 22 11.17 -4.15 -14.92
N LEU A 23 9.86 -3.89 -14.86
CA LEU A 23 8.88 -4.95 -14.64
C LEU A 23 8.96 -6.01 -15.75
N THR A 24 8.90 -7.27 -15.36
CA THR A 24 8.86 -8.37 -16.33
C THR A 24 7.57 -8.32 -17.16
N GLU A 25 7.67 -8.68 -18.44
CA GLU A 25 6.52 -8.65 -19.35
C GLU A 25 5.36 -9.50 -18.83
N GLU A 26 5.66 -10.68 -18.28
CA GLU A 26 4.65 -11.57 -17.68
C GLU A 26 3.94 -10.93 -16.48
N TYR A 27 4.66 -10.16 -15.65
CA TYR A 27 4.07 -9.47 -14.50
C TYR A 27 3.17 -8.31 -14.94
N VAL A 28 3.59 -7.54 -15.95
CA VAL A 28 2.78 -6.47 -16.54
C VAL A 28 1.49 -7.02 -17.16
N GLN A 29 1.60 -8.10 -17.94
CA GLN A 29 0.44 -8.78 -18.55
C GLN A 29 -0.50 -9.35 -17.48
N GLY A 30 0.06 -10.00 -16.46
CA GLY A 30 -0.68 -10.55 -15.33
C GLY A 30 -1.50 -9.50 -14.56
N ILE A 31 -0.90 -8.34 -14.26
CA ILE A 31 -1.59 -7.20 -13.64
C ILE A 31 -2.72 -6.70 -14.55
N GLY A 32 -2.46 -6.54 -15.86
CA GLY A 32 -3.47 -6.10 -16.81
C GLY A 32 -4.70 -7.00 -16.83
N GLU A 33 -4.49 -8.32 -16.80
CA GLU A 33 -5.57 -9.30 -16.74
C GLU A 33 -6.32 -9.27 -15.41
N LEU A 34 -5.62 -9.11 -14.29
CA LEU A 34 -6.22 -8.96 -12.96
C LEU A 34 -7.11 -7.71 -12.91
N MET A 35 -6.60 -6.57 -13.38
CA MET A 35 -7.34 -5.30 -13.41
C MET A 35 -8.60 -5.42 -14.27
N ARG A 36 -8.52 -6.10 -15.42
CA ARG A 36 -9.67 -6.37 -16.28
C ARG A 36 -10.71 -7.26 -15.59
N LEU A 37 -10.28 -8.26 -14.82
CA LEU A 37 -11.17 -9.12 -14.03
C LEU A 37 -11.87 -8.34 -12.90
N VAL A 38 -11.12 -7.47 -12.22
CA VAL A 38 -11.65 -6.61 -11.15
C VAL A 38 -12.71 -5.66 -11.68
N GLN A 39 -12.49 -5.06 -12.86
CA GLN A 39 -13.47 -4.14 -13.48
C GLN A 39 -14.77 -4.83 -13.90
N GLN A 40 -14.76 -6.13 -14.17
CA GLN A 40 -15.96 -6.91 -14.49
C GLN A 40 -16.81 -7.23 -13.25
N GLN A 41 -16.31 -6.97 -12.04
CA GLN A 41 -17.08 -7.21 -10.82
C GLN A 41 -18.21 -6.17 -10.69
N PRO A 42 -19.46 -6.59 -10.39
CA PRO A 42 -20.63 -5.70 -10.35
C PRO A 42 -20.49 -4.57 -9.31
N ASN A 43 -19.65 -4.76 -8.30
CA ASN A 43 -19.38 -3.79 -7.23
C ASN A 43 -18.09 -2.98 -7.45
N ALA A 44 -17.36 -3.13 -8.57
CA ALA A 44 -16.08 -2.45 -8.79
C ALA A 44 -16.15 -0.91 -8.77
N LYS A 45 -17.34 -0.34 -9.05
CA LYS A 45 -17.61 1.10 -8.99
C LYS A 45 -17.84 1.62 -7.56
N SER A 46 -18.17 0.73 -6.63
CA SER A 46 -18.14 1.01 -5.19
C SER A 46 -16.73 0.64 -4.73
N GLY A 47 -15.84 1.62 -4.58
CA GLY A 47 -14.45 1.39 -4.17
C GLY A 47 -14.30 0.43 -2.98
N PHE A 48 -13.06 -0.04 -2.77
CA PHE A 48 -12.62 -0.97 -1.71
C PHE A 48 -13.62 -1.09 -0.55
N SER A 49 -14.40 -2.16 -0.56
CA SER A 49 -15.41 -2.38 0.49
C SER A 49 -14.69 -2.42 1.84
N ARG A 50 -15.29 -1.78 2.84
CA ARG A 50 -14.77 -1.50 4.20
C ARG A 50 -14.17 -2.69 4.98
N ASN A 51 -14.21 -3.91 4.44
CA ASN A 51 -13.85 -5.16 5.10
C ASN A 51 -12.78 -6.00 4.38
N TYR A 52 -12.10 -5.50 3.34
CA TYR A 52 -10.96 -6.23 2.76
C TYR A 52 -9.69 -5.96 3.57
N LYS A 53 -9.23 -6.96 4.34
CA LYS A 53 -7.87 -6.96 4.93
C LYS A 53 -6.86 -7.32 3.84
N VAL A 54 -6.03 -6.36 3.46
CA VAL A 54 -4.84 -6.61 2.65
C VAL A 54 -3.73 -7.09 3.59
N TRP A 55 -3.24 -8.32 3.39
CA TRP A 55 -2.04 -8.81 4.07
C TRP A 55 -0.82 -8.45 3.23
N TYR A 56 -0.06 -7.44 3.63
CA TYR A 56 1.31 -7.25 3.16
C TYR A 56 2.25 -7.95 4.14
N LEU A 57 2.75 -9.11 3.74
CA LEU A 57 3.92 -9.72 4.38
C LEU A 57 5.12 -8.84 4.03
N HIS A 58 5.65 -8.10 5.01
CA HIS A 58 6.91 -7.38 4.85
C HIS A 58 8.04 -8.42 4.88
N GLY A 59 8.62 -8.68 3.71
CA GLY A 59 9.91 -9.35 3.61
C GLY A 59 11.00 -8.34 3.98
N GLU A 60 11.38 -8.30 5.24
CA GLU A 60 12.53 -7.55 5.72
C GLU A 60 13.76 -8.47 5.72
N THR A 61 14.53 -8.39 4.65
CA THR A 61 15.96 -8.73 4.67
C THR A 61 16.72 -7.50 5.16
N GLY A 62 17.30 -7.55 6.36
CA GLY A 62 18.34 -6.59 6.76
C GLY A 62 18.43 -6.22 8.24
N TYR A 63 18.68 -7.18 9.14
CA TYR A 63 19.26 -6.88 10.46
C TYR A 63 20.38 -7.86 10.79
N GLU A 64 21.62 -7.49 10.45
CA GLU A 64 22.78 -7.96 11.20
C GLU A 64 23.00 -6.97 12.36
N TYR A 65 22.64 -7.37 13.58
CA TYR A 65 23.35 -6.93 14.77
C TYR A 65 23.50 -8.13 15.70
N GLY A 66 24.67 -8.74 15.67
CA GLY A 66 25.08 -9.67 16.71
C GLY A 66 25.34 -8.91 18.01
N SER A 67 24.86 -9.43 19.13
CA SER A 67 25.59 -9.30 20.38
C SER A 67 25.32 -10.46 21.33
N THR A 68 26.46 -11.07 21.65
CA THR A 68 26.77 -12.24 22.46
C THR A 68 26.26 -12.15 23.91
N SER A 69 25.87 -13.32 24.41
CA SER A 69 25.74 -13.68 25.82
C SER A 69 27.06 -13.44 26.58
N GLU A 70 27.03 -12.78 27.77
CA GLU A 70 27.74 -13.11 29.03
C GLU A 70 27.59 -12.01 30.13
N PRO A 71 27.85 -12.30 31.43
CA PRO A 71 26.97 -11.91 32.56
C PRO A 71 27.45 -10.71 33.41
N GLN A 72 26.51 -10.17 34.20
CA GLN A 72 26.73 -9.02 35.10
C GLN A 72 27.44 -9.38 36.42
N PRO A 73 28.32 -8.52 36.97
CA PRO A 73 28.81 -8.65 38.33
C PRO A 73 27.89 -7.99 39.38
N VAL A 74 27.58 -8.79 40.40
CA VAL A 74 26.91 -8.48 41.66
C VAL A 74 27.72 -7.51 42.53
N SER A 75 27.06 -6.55 43.17
CA SER A 75 27.38 -6.11 44.55
C SER A 75 26.18 -5.44 45.22
N GLU A 76 25.93 -5.90 46.43
CA GLU A 76 24.78 -5.72 47.32
C GLU A 76 24.62 -4.31 47.91
N LEU A 77 23.37 -3.93 48.24
CA LEU A 77 22.90 -3.72 49.63
C LEU A 77 21.41 -3.36 49.62
N GLN A 78 20.57 -4.27 50.15
CA GLN A 78 19.15 -4.03 50.45
C GLN A 78 19.01 -3.20 51.74
N PRO A 79 17.84 -2.57 51.94
CA PRO A 79 17.06 -3.01 53.09
C PRO A 79 15.58 -3.28 52.77
N ASP A 80 15.21 -4.53 53.01
CA ASP A 80 13.96 -5.04 53.59
C ASP A 80 12.67 -4.23 53.46
N ILE A 81 11.86 -4.60 52.46
CA ILE A 81 10.40 -4.61 52.55
C ILE A 81 9.87 -5.92 51.93
N ARG A 82 9.72 -6.92 52.80
CA ARG A 82 8.94 -8.17 52.71
C ARG A 82 8.13 -8.37 51.41
N LEU A 83 8.65 -9.21 50.50
CA LEU A 83 7.92 -9.79 49.37
C LEU A 83 6.88 -10.82 49.88
N GLU A 84 5.61 -10.64 49.51
CA GLU A 84 4.65 -11.75 49.37
C GLU A 84 4.78 -12.28 47.93
N GLU A 85 5.15 -13.55 47.80
CA GLU A 85 5.47 -14.24 46.56
C GLU A 85 4.16 -14.65 45.86
N SER A 86 3.66 -13.83 44.93
CA SER A 86 2.54 -14.24 44.06
C SER A 86 3.05 -15.25 43.02
N ARG A 87 3.13 -16.52 43.40
CA ARG A 87 3.33 -17.64 42.47
C ARG A 87 2.09 -17.78 41.59
N THR A 88 2.14 -17.26 40.38
CA THR A 88 1.28 -17.74 39.30
C THR A 88 2.03 -18.85 38.59
N ASP A 89 1.90 -20.07 39.09
CA ASP A 89 2.13 -21.29 38.33
C ASP A 89 1.15 -21.25 37.15
N ILE A 90 1.64 -20.85 35.97
CA ILE A 90 0.89 -20.96 34.72
C ILE A 90 0.96 -22.43 34.30
N ASP A 91 -0.04 -23.20 34.74
CA ASP A 91 -0.26 -24.58 34.31
C ASP A 91 -0.86 -24.60 32.89
N TYR A 92 -0.28 -25.45 32.04
CA TYR A 92 -0.57 -25.60 30.61
C TYR A 92 -1.97 -26.22 30.39
N GLY A 93 -3.01 -25.40 30.34
CA GLY A 93 -4.36 -25.83 29.99
C GLY A 93 -4.58 -25.98 28.48
N VAL A 94 -4.36 -27.19 27.96
CA VAL A 94 -4.86 -27.65 26.65
C VAL A 94 -6.36 -27.36 26.54
N GLY A 95 -6.73 -26.54 25.56
CA GLY A 95 -8.13 -26.23 25.26
C GLY A 95 -8.89 -27.45 24.78
N THR A 96 -9.80 -27.96 25.62
CA THR A 96 -11.00 -28.63 25.14
C THR A 96 -12.17 -27.70 25.42
N GLU A 97 -12.70 -27.06 24.38
CA GLU A 97 -14.00 -26.39 24.42
C GLU A 97 -15.08 -27.41 24.78
N GLN A 98 -15.39 -27.53 26.07
CA GLN A 98 -16.62 -28.19 26.48
C GLN A 98 -17.77 -27.21 26.23
N MET A 99 -18.49 -27.39 25.11
CA MET A 99 -19.78 -26.75 24.90
C MET A 99 -20.77 -27.20 25.98
N ALA A 100 -20.84 -26.44 27.07
CA ALA A 100 -21.83 -26.64 28.12
C ALA A 100 -23.19 -26.12 27.64
N VAL A 101 -23.97 -27.00 27.01
CA VAL A 101 -25.40 -26.78 26.74
C VAL A 101 -26.14 -26.63 28.08
N PRO A 102 -26.90 -25.55 28.32
CA PRO A 102 -27.65 -25.41 29.56
C PRO A 102 -28.66 -26.55 29.70
N LYS A 103 -28.54 -27.36 30.75
CA LYS A 103 -29.47 -28.47 31.02
C LYS A 103 -30.83 -27.90 31.42
N ARG A 104 -31.89 -28.32 30.71
CA ARG A 104 -33.28 -28.04 31.06
C ARG A 104 -33.65 -28.82 32.33
N LYS A 105 -34.01 -28.12 33.40
CA LYS A 105 -34.75 -28.70 34.53
C LYS A 105 -36.04 -27.92 34.71
N GLY A 106 -37.17 -28.56 34.41
CA GLY A 106 -38.52 -28.03 34.71
C GLY A 106 -38.88 -26.72 34.01
N GLY A 107 -39.02 -26.74 32.68
CA GLY A 107 -39.97 -25.86 31.95
C GLY A 107 -39.81 -24.32 32.02
N ARG A 108 -38.85 -23.74 32.73
CA ARG A 108 -38.68 -22.28 32.81
C ARG A 108 -37.21 -21.89 32.80
N LEU A 109 -36.78 -21.18 31.75
CA LEU A 109 -35.50 -20.46 31.72
C LEU A 109 -35.60 -19.28 32.71
N VAL A 110 -35.16 -19.50 33.94
CA VAL A 110 -34.91 -18.43 34.90
C VAL A 110 -33.44 -18.02 34.78
N GLY A 111 -33.17 -16.85 34.23
CA GLY A 111 -31.78 -16.41 34.02
C GLY A 111 -31.56 -15.21 33.09
N LEU A 112 -32.57 -14.71 32.37
CA LEU A 112 -32.45 -13.46 31.61
C LEU A 112 -32.64 -12.23 32.50
N ALA A 113 -31.92 -12.17 33.62
CA ALA A 113 -31.61 -10.87 34.20
C ALA A 113 -30.58 -10.24 33.27
N ARG A 114 -31.01 -9.23 32.50
CA ARG A 114 -30.09 -8.31 31.84
C ARG A 114 -29.30 -7.64 32.96
N ARG A 115 -28.15 -8.21 33.32
CA ARG A 115 -27.12 -7.43 33.99
C ARG A 115 -26.77 -6.36 32.96
N ALA A 116 -27.26 -5.14 33.18
CA ALA A 116 -26.70 -3.98 32.51
C ALA A 116 -25.21 -4.10 32.78
N SER A 117 -24.43 -4.38 31.73
CA SER A 117 -22.98 -4.32 31.80
C SER A 117 -22.69 -2.88 32.17
N SER A 118 -22.50 -2.62 33.46
CA SER A 118 -21.92 -1.40 33.95
C SER A 118 -20.47 -1.43 33.49
N TYR A 119 -20.25 -1.07 32.23
CA TYR A 119 -19.02 -0.39 31.88
C TYR A 119 -18.91 0.76 32.88
N PRO A 120 -17.79 0.94 33.59
CA PRO A 120 -17.58 2.24 34.19
C PRO A 120 -17.66 3.24 33.03
N ALA A 121 -18.71 4.04 33.02
CA ALA A 121 -18.76 5.27 32.25
C ALA A 121 -17.76 6.22 32.93
N SER A 122 -16.49 5.96 32.72
CA SER A 122 -15.39 6.74 33.27
C SER A 122 -14.16 6.52 32.41
N SER A 123 -13.98 7.40 31.45
CA SER A 123 -12.88 8.35 31.49
C SER A 123 -12.91 9.11 30.18
N SER A 124 -13.06 10.43 30.27
CA SER A 124 -12.72 11.37 29.21
C SER A 124 -11.20 11.35 28.99
N GLN A 125 -10.63 10.20 28.67
CA GLN A 125 -9.24 10.11 28.28
C GLN A 125 -9.17 10.68 26.87
N ALA A 126 -8.82 11.96 26.78
CA ALA A 126 -8.33 12.51 25.53
C ALA A 126 -7.30 11.52 24.98
N PRO A 127 -7.35 11.15 23.68
CA PRO A 127 -6.33 10.31 23.10
C PRO A 127 -5.00 10.99 23.38
N TYR A 128 -4.14 10.37 24.19
CA TYR A 128 -2.80 10.87 24.40
C TYR A 128 -2.06 10.62 23.09
N ALA A 129 -1.96 11.65 22.26
CA ALA A 129 -1.15 11.62 21.06
C ALA A 129 0.30 11.84 21.48
N ASP A 130 1.16 10.88 21.15
CA ASP A 130 2.60 11.01 21.37
C ASP A 130 3.10 12.24 20.60
N PRO A 131 3.71 13.23 21.28
CA PRO A 131 4.19 14.45 20.62
C PRO A 131 5.16 14.16 19.47
N MET A 132 5.94 13.09 19.55
CA MET A 132 6.87 12.68 18.48
C MET A 132 6.11 12.22 17.23
N ILE A 133 4.98 11.54 17.39
CA ILE A 133 4.12 11.12 16.27
C ILE A 133 3.46 12.34 15.62
N LEU A 134 3.07 13.33 16.43
CA LEU A 134 2.42 14.53 15.93
C LEU A 134 3.39 15.41 15.11
N GLU A 135 4.64 15.50 15.53
CA GLU A 135 5.72 16.17 14.81
C GLU A 135 6.02 15.46 13.47
N GLU A 136 6.17 14.14 13.47
CA GLU A 136 6.44 13.38 12.23
C GLU A 136 5.29 13.51 11.22
N LEU A 137 4.03 13.57 11.67
CA LEU A 137 2.88 13.79 10.80
C LEU A 137 2.90 15.19 10.17
N HIS A 138 3.24 16.22 10.95
CA HIS A 138 3.37 17.58 10.45
C HIS A 138 4.44 17.67 9.36
N ASP A 139 5.63 17.08 9.59
CA ASP A 139 6.71 17.07 8.61
C ASP A 139 6.31 16.33 7.32
N LYS A 140 5.53 15.25 7.44
CA LYS A 140 4.98 14.53 6.29
C LYS A 140 3.98 15.39 5.53
N ASP A 141 3.10 16.11 6.22
CA ASP A 141 2.14 17.01 5.59
C ASP A 141 2.83 18.16 4.85
N GLU A 142 3.89 18.75 5.43
CA GLU A 142 4.72 19.75 4.75
C GLU A 142 5.39 19.18 3.49
N ARG A 143 5.95 17.97 3.59
CA ARG A 143 6.56 17.29 2.43
C ARG A 143 5.54 16.96 1.36
N ILE A 144 4.32 16.55 1.72
CA ILE A 144 3.23 16.32 0.78
C ILE A 144 2.91 17.62 0.04
N GLY A 145 2.76 18.74 0.77
CA GLY A 145 2.51 20.05 0.16
C GLY A 145 3.59 20.47 -0.84
N ALA A 146 4.87 20.30 -0.48
CA ALA A 146 5.98 20.60 -1.38
C ALA A 146 5.99 19.71 -2.64
N LEU A 147 5.67 18.41 -2.50
CA LEU A 147 5.59 17.49 -3.63
C LEU A 147 4.38 17.80 -4.54
N GLU A 148 3.25 18.20 -3.95
CA GLU A 148 2.08 18.65 -4.71
C GLU A 148 2.42 19.90 -5.52
N GLU A 149 3.08 20.89 -4.94
CA GLU A 149 3.52 22.09 -5.65
C GLU A 149 4.49 21.77 -6.80
N GLN A 150 5.50 20.91 -6.56
CA GLN A 150 6.40 20.44 -7.61
C GLN A 150 5.64 19.72 -8.74
N ASN A 151 4.69 18.85 -8.40
CA ASN A 151 3.86 18.18 -9.40
C ASN A 151 3.04 19.18 -10.22
N THR A 152 2.46 20.22 -9.61
CA THR A 152 1.74 21.25 -10.37
C THR A 152 2.65 22.00 -11.33
N THR A 153 3.88 22.30 -10.89
CA THR A 153 4.89 22.96 -11.72
C THR A 153 5.26 22.10 -12.93
N ILE A 154 5.60 20.83 -12.71
CA ILE A 154 5.94 19.86 -13.77
C ILE A 154 4.79 19.69 -14.76
N LEU A 155 3.55 19.65 -14.28
CA LEU A 155 2.38 19.55 -15.15
C LEU A 155 2.21 20.79 -16.03
N SER A 156 2.47 21.98 -15.49
CA SER A 156 2.43 23.24 -16.25
C SER A 156 3.53 23.30 -17.32
N GLU A 157 4.76 22.92 -16.98
CA GLU A 157 5.89 22.86 -17.92
C GLU A 157 5.62 21.87 -19.04
N ASN A 158 5.10 20.68 -18.72
CA ASN A 158 4.70 19.69 -19.71
C ASN A 158 3.57 20.18 -20.63
N ALA A 159 2.66 21.04 -20.15
CA ALA A 159 1.65 21.65 -21.01
C ALA A 159 2.29 22.64 -21.99
N THR A 160 3.22 23.48 -21.51
CA THR A 160 3.99 24.42 -22.33
C THR A 160 4.80 23.69 -23.41
N ILE A 161 5.59 22.68 -23.04
CA ILE A 161 6.39 21.87 -23.97
C ILE A 161 5.51 21.23 -25.04
N ARG A 162 4.33 20.70 -24.65
CA ARG A 162 3.40 20.12 -25.63
C ARG A 162 2.87 21.17 -26.62
N SER A 163 2.62 22.40 -26.17
CA SER A 163 2.20 23.49 -27.06
C SER A 163 3.31 23.92 -28.01
N GLU A 164 4.55 24.00 -27.53
CA GLU A 164 5.73 24.33 -28.36
C GLU A 164 6.02 23.24 -29.40
N ASN A 165 5.92 21.97 -29.01
CA ASN A 165 6.06 20.86 -29.95
C ASN A 165 4.99 20.92 -31.05
N ALA A 166 3.76 21.31 -30.72
CA ALA A 166 2.69 21.46 -31.71
C ALA A 166 2.99 22.60 -32.71
N THR A 167 3.53 23.73 -32.25
CA THR A 167 3.89 24.84 -33.13
C THR A 167 5.07 24.48 -34.04
N ILE A 168 6.11 23.83 -33.51
CA ILE A 168 7.26 23.36 -34.30
C ILE A 168 6.81 22.40 -35.40
N LEU A 169 5.91 21.46 -35.08
CA LEU A 169 5.37 20.52 -36.08
C LEU A 169 4.58 21.24 -37.18
N ALA A 170 3.80 22.26 -36.84
CA ALA A 170 3.04 23.06 -37.81
C ALA A 170 3.97 23.87 -38.74
N GLU A 171 5.03 24.45 -38.19
CA GLU A 171 6.04 25.18 -38.97
C GLU A 171 6.78 24.24 -39.92
N LEU A 172 7.21 23.07 -39.42
CA LEU A 172 7.87 22.04 -40.23
C LEU A 172 6.97 21.53 -41.37
N ALA A 173 5.66 21.40 -41.13
CA ALA A 173 4.70 21.05 -42.18
C ALA A 173 4.59 22.16 -43.25
N SER A 174 4.53 23.43 -42.82
CA SER A 174 4.51 24.58 -43.73
C SER A 174 5.77 24.66 -44.59
N GLN A 175 6.94 24.43 -43.98
CA GLN A 175 8.22 24.44 -44.70
C GLN A 175 8.34 23.28 -45.69
N LYS A 176 7.88 22.08 -45.32
CA LYS A 176 7.81 20.94 -46.25
C LYS A 176 6.94 21.25 -47.47
N LYS A 177 5.78 21.89 -47.27
CA LYS A 177 4.89 22.30 -48.35
C LYS A 177 5.58 23.32 -49.27
N PHE A 178 6.20 24.34 -48.69
CA PHE A 178 6.94 25.34 -49.46
C PHE A 178 8.07 24.73 -50.30
N ASN A 179 8.84 23.81 -49.72
CA ASN A 179 9.90 23.10 -50.45
C ASN A 179 9.33 22.25 -51.60
N ALA A 180 8.19 21.59 -51.40
CA ALA A 180 7.52 20.85 -52.47
C ALA A 180 7.06 21.76 -53.63
N GLU A 181 6.58 22.97 -53.32
CA GLU A 181 6.22 23.96 -54.33
C GLU A 181 7.43 24.45 -55.13
N ILE A 182 8.59 24.65 -54.49
CA ILE A 182 9.84 24.97 -55.19
C ILE A 182 10.21 23.87 -56.17
N MET A 183 10.19 22.61 -55.71
CA MET A 183 10.52 21.46 -56.57
C MET A 183 9.59 21.37 -57.78
N GLN A 184 8.27 21.55 -57.59
CA GLN A 184 7.33 21.58 -58.71
C GLN A 184 7.62 22.71 -59.70
N LYS A 185 8.02 23.90 -59.23
CA LYS A 185 8.37 25.01 -60.12
C LYS A 185 9.64 24.70 -60.91
N LEU A 186 10.65 24.11 -60.29
CA LEU A 186 11.87 23.69 -60.96
C LEU A 186 11.56 22.66 -62.07
N ASP A 187 10.75 21.63 -61.76
CA ASP A 187 10.37 20.61 -62.75
C ASP A 187 9.65 21.22 -63.96
N ARG A 188 8.75 22.19 -63.73
CA ARG A 188 8.05 22.91 -64.80
C ARG A 188 9.00 23.72 -65.67
N LEU A 189 9.95 24.42 -65.08
CA LEU A 189 10.95 25.21 -65.81
C LEU A 189 11.81 24.30 -66.70
N MET A 190 12.31 23.20 -66.15
CA MET A 190 13.12 22.23 -66.89
C MET A 190 12.35 21.55 -68.03
N SER A 191 11.06 21.27 -67.82
CA SER A 191 10.18 20.69 -68.84
C SER A 191 9.80 21.68 -69.95
N SER A 192 9.79 22.99 -69.65
CA SER A 192 9.47 24.04 -70.63
C SER A 192 10.66 24.47 -71.51
N SER A 193 11.89 24.06 -71.15
CA SER A 193 13.12 24.39 -71.86
C SER A 193 13.62 23.29 -72.81
N SER A 194 12.90 22.16 -72.88
CA SER A 194 13.18 21.03 -73.80
C SER A 194 12.17 21.02 -74.94
#